data_AF-A0A7W8XTS7-F1
#
_entry.id   AF-A0A7W8XTS7-F1
#
_cell.length_a   1.000
_cell.length_b   1.000
_cell.length_c   1.000
_cell.angle_alpha   90.00
_cell.angle_beta   90.00
_cell.angle_gamma   90.00
#
_symmetry.space_group_name_H-M   'P 1'
#
loop_
_entity.id
_entity.type
_entity.pdbx_description
1 polymer ?
#
loop_
_entity_poly.entity_id
_entity_poly.type
_entity_poly.pdbx_seq_one_letter_code
_entity_poly.pdbx_strand_id
1 'polypeptide(L)'
;MGAKALAARTLAGCDRQHFGASGYPTVTYRRSSVSYYEAGRRCSIILQTAEGNIMTGEEKSESHSSMISAEELRKRALELQLVEMQRDEKIRSREAEKHAEFVEEFFGKQISDKERETIRRVVMKSVADGKVEALIYSFPSDFCTDGGRAINSQRSDWPSTLQGKAKELYELFNEVARPKGYTLTAAVINFPGGMPGDIGFFLNWEAPVA
;
A
#
# COMPACT_ATOMS: atom_id res chain seq x y z
N MET A 1 16.97 -30.99 -29.71
CA MET A 1 17.39 -29.65 -29.23
C MET A 1 17.13 -28.67 -30.34
N GLY A 2 16.16 -27.77 -30.17
CA GLY A 2 15.78 -26.84 -31.23
C GLY A 2 14.88 -25.76 -30.66
N ALA A 3 15.49 -24.70 -30.15
CA ALA A 3 14.82 -23.43 -30.00
C ALA A 3 14.53 -22.86 -31.39
N LYS A 4 13.35 -22.27 -31.59
CA LYS A 4 13.22 -21.07 -32.44
C LYS A 4 11.90 -20.36 -32.18
N ALA A 5 12.06 -19.05 -32.00
CA ALA A 5 11.07 -18.05 -31.67
C ALA A 5 9.95 -17.95 -32.72
N LEU A 6 8.73 -17.68 -32.25
CA LEU A 6 7.64 -17.22 -33.11
C LEU A 6 7.67 -15.69 -33.14
N ALA A 7 8.09 -15.14 -34.27
CA ALA A 7 7.91 -13.74 -34.60
C ALA A 7 6.43 -13.49 -34.96
N ALA A 8 5.84 -12.45 -34.36
CA ALA A 8 4.55 -11.92 -34.75
C ALA A 8 4.65 -11.29 -36.15
N ARG A 9 3.73 -11.67 -37.04
CA ARG A 9 3.44 -10.94 -38.27
C ARG A 9 1.95 -10.65 -38.36
N THR A 10 1.63 -9.37 -38.23
CA THR A 10 0.37 -8.75 -38.60
C THR A 10 0.18 -8.83 -40.11
N LEU A 11 -0.99 -9.27 -40.57
CA LEU A 11 -1.54 -8.83 -41.86
C LEU A 11 -3.04 -8.55 -41.68
N ALA A 12 -3.36 -7.27 -41.84
CA ALA A 12 -4.68 -6.75 -42.08
C ALA A 12 -5.09 -7.00 -43.54
N GLY A 13 -6.40 -7.06 -43.78
CA GLY A 13 -7.00 -6.98 -45.12
C GLY A 13 -8.27 -7.83 -45.20
N CYS A 14 -9.31 -7.47 -45.92
CA CYS A 14 -9.70 -6.23 -46.58
C CYS A 14 -11.20 -6.41 -46.86
N ASP A 15 -11.98 -5.35 -46.76
CA ASP A 15 -13.42 -5.35 -47.03
C ASP A 15 -13.75 -5.81 -48.46
N ARG A 16 -14.83 -6.58 -48.59
CA ARG A 16 -15.61 -6.59 -49.84
C ARG A 16 -17.09 -6.79 -49.55
N GLN A 17 -17.81 -5.67 -49.52
CA GLN A 17 -19.26 -5.62 -49.53
C GLN A 17 -19.79 -6.12 -50.88
N HIS A 18 -20.85 -6.93 -50.84
CA HIS A 18 -21.73 -7.18 -51.99
C HIS A 18 -23.14 -6.75 -51.58
N PHE A 19 -23.68 -5.78 -52.33
CA PHE A 19 -25.09 -5.39 -52.26
C PHE A 19 -25.92 -6.35 -53.13
N GLY A 20 -26.94 -6.96 -52.53
CA GLY A 20 -27.94 -7.80 -53.18
C GLY A 20 -29.27 -7.70 -52.43
N ALA A 21 -30.35 -7.56 -53.18
CA ALA A 21 -31.68 -7.10 -52.81
C ALA A 21 -32.44 -7.90 -51.72
N SER A 22 -33.48 -7.23 -51.18
CA SER A 22 -34.56 -7.74 -50.30
C SER A 22 -34.26 -7.71 -48.79
N GLY A 23 -34.66 -6.60 -48.15
CA GLY A 23 -34.58 -6.41 -46.71
C GLY A 23 -35.62 -7.21 -45.92
N TYR A 24 -35.14 -8.28 -45.30
CA TYR A 24 -35.58 -8.75 -43.98
C TYR A 24 -34.32 -9.22 -43.23
N PRO A 25 -34.06 -8.79 -41.97
CA PRO A 25 -32.87 -9.23 -41.25
C PRO A 25 -32.99 -10.72 -40.93
N THR A 26 -32.20 -11.55 -41.61
CA THR A 26 -31.97 -12.94 -41.21
C THR A 26 -30.95 -12.91 -40.07
N VAL A 27 -31.39 -13.19 -38.83
CA VAL A 27 -30.47 -13.40 -37.70
C VAL A 27 -29.71 -14.69 -37.97
N THR A 28 -28.52 -14.58 -38.54
CA THR A 28 -27.59 -15.70 -38.61
C THR A 28 -27.01 -15.91 -37.20
N TYR A 29 -27.44 -16.99 -36.54
CA TYR A 29 -26.92 -17.35 -35.23
C TYR A 29 -25.46 -17.83 -35.38
N ARG A 30 -24.51 -16.91 -35.22
CA ARG A 30 -23.10 -17.26 -35.12
C ARG A 30 -22.92 -17.93 -33.76
N ARG A 31 -22.66 -19.23 -33.77
CA ARG A 31 -22.37 -20.03 -32.58
C ARG A 31 -21.04 -19.56 -31.98
N SER A 32 -21.10 -18.56 -31.11
CA SER A 32 -19.93 -18.06 -30.39
C SER A 32 -19.62 -19.03 -29.24
N SER A 33 -18.61 -19.87 -29.39
CA SER A 33 -18.03 -20.60 -28.27
C SER A 33 -17.01 -19.69 -27.57
N VAL A 34 -17.27 -19.32 -26.33
CA VAL A 34 -16.26 -18.71 -25.46
C VAL A 34 -15.51 -19.85 -24.79
N SER A 35 -14.22 -19.99 -25.08
CA SER A 35 -13.34 -20.96 -24.43
C SER A 35 -12.40 -20.22 -23.49
N TYR A 36 -12.43 -20.54 -22.20
CA TYR A 36 -11.38 -20.11 -21.26
C TYR A 36 -10.49 -21.31 -20.91
N TYR A 37 -9.20 -21.04 -20.77
CA TYR A 37 -8.19 -22.02 -20.36
C TYR A 37 -7.81 -21.78 -18.92
N GLU A 38 -8.01 -22.77 -18.06
CA GLU A 38 -7.39 -22.84 -16.74
C GLU A 38 -6.81 -24.25 -16.55
N ALA A 39 -5.52 -24.32 -16.22
CA ALA A 39 -4.79 -25.55 -15.89
C ALA A 39 -4.99 -26.75 -16.84
N GLY A 40 -4.89 -26.53 -18.16
CA GLY A 40 -4.62 -27.61 -19.12
C GLY A 40 -5.75 -28.62 -19.37
N ARG A 41 -6.99 -28.34 -18.95
CA ARG A 41 -8.16 -29.18 -19.29
C ARG A 41 -9.23 -28.38 -20.01
N ARG A 42 -9.65 -28.88 -21.18
CA ARG A 42 -10.65 -28.26 -22.05
C ARG A 42 -12.04 -28.65 -21.56
N CYS A 43 -12.74 -27.75 -20.87
CA CYS A 43 -14.11 -27.98 -20.43
C CYS A 43 -15.08 -27.24 -21.35
N SER A 44 -15.92 -27.97 -22.08
CA SER A 44 -16.97 -27.40 -22.93
C SER A 44 -18.29 -27.40 -22.17
N ILE A 45 -18.87 -26.23 -21.93
CA ILE A 45 -20.24 -26.12 -21.40
C ILE A 45 -21.19 -26.22 -22.58
N ILE A 46 -21.89 -27.34 -22.70
CA ILE A 46 -23.00 -27.48 -23.65
C ILE A 46 -24.25 -26.97 -22.94
N LEU A 47 -24.76 -25.80 -23.34
CA LEU A 47 -26.11 -25.38 -22.99
C LEU A 47 -27.09 -26.14 -23.89
N GLN A 48 -27.68 -27.21 -23.38
CA GLN A 48 -28.86 -27.84 -23.96
C GLN A 48 -30.10 -27.15 -23.39
N THR A 49 -30.80 -26.38 -24.23
CA THR A 49 -32.21 -26.07 -23.99
C THR A 49 -33.02 -27.27 -24.46
N ALA A 50 -33.56 -28.05 -23.52
CA ALA A 50 -34.50 -29.11 -23.82
C ALA A 50 -35.92 -28.57 -23.67
N GLU A 51 -36.65 -28.46 -24.78
CA GLU A 51 -38.10 -28.45 -24.78
C GLU A 51 -38.59 -29.89 -24.58
N GLY A 52 -39.54 -30.12 -23.65
CA GLY A 52 -40.05 -31.47 -23.41
C GLY A 52 -41.09 -31.59 -22.29
N ASN A 53 -42.34 -31.54 -22.73
CA ASN A 53 -43.62 -32.03 -22.19
C ASN A 53 -43.74 -32.74 -20.81
N ILE A 54 -44.85 -32.41 -20.14
CA ILE A 54 -45.37 -32.88 -18.85
C ILE A 54 -45.66 -34.39 -18.83
N MET A 55 -45.22 -35.08 -17.77
CA MET A 55 -45.80 -36.33 -17.28
C MET A 55 -45.81 -36.34 -15.75
N THR A 56 -47.00 -36.56 -15.20
CA THR A 56 -47.34 -36.61 -13.77
C THR A 56 -46.70 -37.78 -13.05
N GLY A 57 -46.07 -37.51 -11.91
CA GLY A 57 -45.67 -38.49 -10.91
C GLY A 57 -45.47 -37.80 -9.57
N GLU A 58 -46.42 -37.95 -8.66
CA GLU A 58 -46.24 -37.62 -7.24
C GLU A 58 -45.34 -38.68 -6.61
N GLU A 59 -44.08 -38.33 -6.35
CA GLU A 59 -43.25 -38.99 -5.34
C GLU A 59 -42.53 -37.92 -4.50
N LYS A 60 -43.20 -37.56 -3.40
CA LYS A 60 -42.67 -37.22 -2.07
C LYS A 60 -41.33 -36.45 -2.04
N SER A 61 -41.42 -35.11 -2.03
CA SER A 61 -40.27 -34.23 -1.80
C SER A 61 -39.81 -34.29 -0.34
N GLU A 62 -38.81 -35.13 -0.06
CA GLU A 62 -37.99 -34.98 1.14
C GLU A 62 -37.19 -33.68 1.04
N SER A 63 -37.57 -32.71 1.89
CA SER A 63 -36.71 -31.63 2.40
C SER A 63 -35.76 -30.98 1.39
N HIS A 64 -36.30 -30.16 0.48
CA HIS A 64 -35.50 -29.09 -0.09
C HIS A 64 -35.14 -28.12 1.04
N SER A 65 -33.89 -28.22 1.52
CA SER A 65 -33.21 -27.16 2.29
C SER A 65 -33.70 -25.82 1.78
N SER A 66 -34.50 -25.11 2.58
CA SER A 66 -35.17 -23.90 2.12
C SER A 66 -34.09 -22.89 1.77
N MET A 67 -33.93 -22.62 0.48
CA MET A 67 -32.96 -21.63 0.03
C MET A 67 -33.29 -20.29 0.69
N ILE A 68 -32.30 -19.68 1.36
CA ILE A 68 -32.45 -18.35 1.95
C ILE A 68 -32.96 -17.39 0.88
N SER A 69 -33.96 -16.56 1.23
CA SER A 69 -34.55 -15.64 0.28
C SER A 69 -33.54 -14.59 -0.20
N ALA A 70 -33.70 -14.08 -1.42
CA ALA A 70 -32.84 -13.00 -1.93
C ALA A 70 -32.84 -11.76 -1.04
N GLU A 71 -33.98 -11.46 -0.39
CA GLU A 71 -34.09 -10.32 0.54
C GLU A 71 -33.27 -10.54 1.82
N GLU A 72 -33.30 -11.75 2.35
CA GLU A 72 -32.53 -12.12 3.53
C GLU A 72 -31.02 -12.16 3.24
N LEU A 73 -30.62 -12.57 2.03
CA LEU A 73 -29.23 -12.43 1.56
C LEU A 73 -28.78 -10.96 1.48
N ARG A 74 -29.62 -10.05 0.97
CA ARG A 74 -29.31 -8.60 0.93
C ARG A 74 -29.17 -8.02 2.33
N LYS A 75 -30.08 -8.36 3.23
CA LYS A 75 -30.02 -7.93 4.63
C LYS A 75 -28.71 -8.39 5.28
N ARG A 76 -28.33 -9.65 5.10
CA ARG A 76 -27.08 -10.19 5.64
C ARG A 76 -25.84 -9.56 5.03
N ALA A 77 -25.86 -9.25 3.73
CA ALA A 77 -24.77 -8.52 3.08
C ALA A 77 -24.60 -7.11 3.66
N LEU A 78 -25.71 -6.39 3.90
CA LEU A 78 -25.69 -5.07 4.54
C LEU A 78 -25.16 -5.15 5.98
N GLU A 79 -25.58 -6.14 6.76
CA GLU A 79 -25.08 -6.37 8.12
C GLU A 79 -23.57 -6.59 8.14
N LEU A 80 -23.03 -7.38 7.21
CA LEU A 80 -21.59 -7.62 7.10
C LEU A 80 -20.82 -6.34 6.73
N GLN A 81 -21.35 -5.54 5.79
CA GLN A 81 -20.77 -4.24 5.43
C GLN A 81 -20.73 -3.28 6.62
N LEU A 82 -21.81 -3.20 7.40
CA LEU A 82 -21.84 -2.36 8.60
C LEU A 82 -20.81 -2.81 9.64
N VAL A 83 -20.64 -4.12 9.84
CA VAL A 83 -19.62 -4.66 10.77
C VAL A 83 -18.19 -4.34 10.30
N GLU A 84 -17.92 -4.44 9.00
CA GLU A 84 -16.63 -4.06 8.42
C GLU A 84 -16.35 -2.57 8.58
N MET A 85 -17.31 -1.71 8.24
CA MET A 85 -17.19 -0.26 8.43
C MET A 85 -16.94 0.11 9.90
N GLN A 86 -17.63 -0.51 10.85
CA GLN A 86 -17.40 -0.27 12.29
C GLN A 86 -16.02 -0.72 12.74
N ARG A 87 -15.48 -1.81 12.16
CA ARG A 87 -14.13 -2.27 12.46
C ARG A 87 -13.10 -1.26 11.94
N ASP A 88 -13.26 -0.80 10.71
CA ASP A 88 -12.36 0.15 10.09
C ASP A 88 -12.39 1.51 10.80
N GLU A 89 -13.57 1.96 11.21
CA GLU A 89 -13.72 3.19 12.00
C GLU A 89 -13.02 3.08 13.35
N LYS A 90 -13.12 1.93 14.05
CA LYS A 90 -12.39 1.69 15.30
C LYS A 90 -10.87 1.67 15.09
N ILE A 91 -10.39 1.10 14.00
CA ILE A 91 -8.95 1.10 13.66
C ILE A 91 -8.50 2.54 13.42
N ARG A 92 -9.19 3.27 12.55
CA ARG A 92 -8.89 4.68 12.24
C ARG A 92 -8.93 5.57 13.47
N SER A 93 -9.91 5.38 14.37
CA SER A 93 -10.02 6.15 15.60
C SER A 93 -8.83 5.91 16.54
N ARG A 94 -8.39 4.65 16.69
CA ARG A 94 -7.21 4.32 17.51
C ARG A 94 -5.91 4.85 16.90
N GLU A 95 -5.80 4.84 15.58
CA GLU A 95 -4.65 5.41 14.87
C GLU A 95 -4.61 6.93 15.04
N ALA A 96 -5.76 7.61 14.93
CA ALA A 96 -5.88 9.05 15.16
C ALA A 96 -5.54 9.43 16.60
N GLU A 97 -6.00 8.66 17.59
CA GLU A 97 -5.67 8.88 19.01
C GLU A 97 -4.17 8.74 19.26
N LYS A 98 -3.55 7.64 18.81
CA LYS A 98 -2.09 7.45 18.91
C LYS A 98 -1.30 8.55 18.20
N HIS A 99 -1.80 9.00 17.04
CA HIS A 99 -1.16 10.09 16.31
C HIS A 99 -1.24 11.40 17.09
N ALA A 100 -2.40 11.71 17.68
CA ALA A 100 -2.56 12.90 18.51
C ALA A 100 -1.67 12.86 19.76
N GLU A 101 -1.59 11.73 20.45
CA GLU A 101 -0.68 11.52 21.58
C GLU A 101 0.78 11.72 21.18
N PHE A 102 1.18 11.20 20.03
CA PHE A 102 2.54 11.35 19.51
C PHE A 102 2.87 12.81 19.18
N VAL A 103 1.94 13.53 18.55
CA VAL A 103 2.10 14.97 18.27
C VAL A 103 2.26 15.75 19.58
N GLU A 104 1.39 15.52 20.57
CA GLU A 104 1.48 16.19 21.86
C GLU A 104 2.80 15.87 22.57
N GLU A 105 3.21 14.60 22.59
CA GLU A 105 4.48 14.19 23.18
C GLU A 105 5.67 14.86 22.50
N PHE A 106 5.67 14.95 21.17
CA PHE A 106 6.75 15.53 20.39
C PHE A 106 6.94 17.03 20.65
N PHE A 107 5.85 17.80 20.81
CA PHE A 107 5.92 19.24 21.03
C PHE A 107 5.92 19.65 22.50
N GLY A 108 5.35 18.84 23.39
CA GLY A 108 5.10 19.20 24.78
C GLY A 108 6.12 18.69 25.79
N LYS A 109 6.98 17.73 25.44
CA LYS A 109 7.90 17.08 26.39
C LYS A 109 9.34 17.10 25.92
N GLN A 110 10.24 17.16 26.90
CA GLN A 110 11.67 16.98 26.69
C GLN A 110 12.00 15.54 26.25
N ILE A 111 13.19 15.34 25.68
CA ILE A 111 13.68 14.01 25.35
C ILE A 111 13.83 13.19 26.63
N SER A 112 13.04 12.12 26.72
CA SER A 112 12.95 11.24 27.87
C SER A 112 14.21 10.39 28.07
N ASP A 113 14.44 9.92 29.29
CA ASP A 113 15.53 8.98 29.60
C ASP A 113 15.44 7.70 28.77
N LYS A 114 14.22 7.25 28.46
CA LYS A 114 13.98 6.09 27.61
C LYS A 114 14.45 6.31 26.17
N GLU A 115 14.22 7.50 25.62
CA GLU A 115 14.72 7.87 24.29
C GLU A 115 16.25 7.94 24.30
N ARG A 116 16.86 8.55 25.32
CA ARG A 116 18.31 8.61 25.49
C ARG A 116 18.95 7.22 25.56
N GLU A 117 18.34 6.31 26.31
CA GLU A 117 18.79 4.91 26.40
C GLU A 117 18.63 4.18 25.05
N THR A 118 17.55 4.45 24.32
CA THR A 118 17.34 3.88 22.99
C THR A 118 18.42 4.35 22.00
N ILE A 119 18.73 5.65 22.00
CA ILE A 119 19.82 6.22 21.19
C ILE A 119 21.13 5.54 21.53
N ARG A 120 21.47 5.43 22.83
CA ARG A 120 22.69 4.75 23.29
C ARG A 120 22.77 3.32 22.76
N ARG A 121 21.68 2.55 22.88
CA ARG A 121 21.62 1.17 22.41
C ARG A 121 21.82 1.07 20.90
N VAL A 122 21.18 1.95 20.13
CA VAL A 122 21.30 1.99 18.67
C VAL A 122 22.74 2.29 18.26
N VAL A 123 23.39 3.29 18.87
CA VAL A 123 24.79 3.63 18.60
C VAL A 123 25.71 2.45 18.93
N MET A 124 25.59 1.86 20.13
CA MET A 124 26.43 0.73 20.53
C MET A 124 26.25 -0.48 19.61
N LYS A 125 25.03 -0.73 19.14
CA LYS A 125 24.74 -1.77 18.15
C LYS A 125 25.43 -1.46 16.81
N SER A 126 25.31 -0.24 16.30
CA SER A 126 25.97 0.16 15.05
C SER A 126 27.49 0.04 15.12
N VAL A 127 28.10 0.39 16.26
CA VAL A 127 29.53 0.18 16.50
C VAL A 127 29.88 -1.31 16.47
N ALA A 128 29.09 -2.16 17.11
CA ALA A 128 29.30 -3.62 17.08
C ALA A 128 29.16 -4.21 15.67
N ASP A 129 28.31 -3.61 14.84
CA ASP A 129 28.13 -3.96 13.43
C ASP A 129 29.23 -3.37 12.51
N GLY A 130 30.25 -2.69 13.07
CA GLY A 130 31.37 -2.10 12.32
C GLY A 130 31.01 -0.83 11.54
N LYS A 131 29.89 -0.19 11.87
CA LYS A 131 29.44 1.05 11.23
C LYS A 131 30.05 2.27 11.92
N VAL A 132 30.15 3.36 11.17
CA VAL A 132 30.60 4.68 11.65
C VAL A 132 29.46 5.70 11.76
N GLU A 133 28.23 5.26 11.50
CA GLU A 133 27.03 6.07 11.51
C GLU A 133 25.82 5.27 12.04
N ALA A 134 24.88 5.96 12.69
CA ALA A 134 23.59 5.40 13.08
C ALA A 134 22.44 6.41 12.91
N LEU A 135 21.29 5.93 12.41
CA LEU A 135 20.01 6.63 12.53
C LEU A 135 19.56 6.59 14.00
N ILE A 136 19.65 7.71 14.70
CA ILE A 136 19.37 7.80 16.13
C ILE A 136 17.96 8.31 16.45
N TYR A 137 17.31 9.00 15.51
CA TYR A 137 16.00 9.56 15.70
C TYR A 137 15.29 9.77 14.36
N SER A 138 13.97 9.64 14.34
CA SER A 138 13.17 9.92 13.15
C SER A 138 11.82 10.54 13.50
N PHE A 139 11.33 11.44 12.66
CA PHE A 139 10.06 12.14 12.87
C PHE A 139 9.47 12.64 11.54
N PRO A 140 8.15 12.92 11.45
CA PRO A 140 7.53 13.43 10.23
C PRO A 140 8.09 14.78 9.79
N SER A 141 8.33 14.97 8.50
CA SER A 141 8.81 16.24 7.94
C SER A 141 7.85 17.41 8.18
N ASP A 142 6.56 17.12 8.30
CA ASP A 142 5.52 18.10 8.67
C ASP A 142 5.75 18.75 10.05
N PHE A 143 6.61 18.16 10.89
CA PHE A 143 6.97 18.76 12.18
C PHE A 143 8.07 19.81 12.05
N CYS A 144 8.71 19.95 10.89
CA CYS A 144 9.52 21.12 10.57
C CYS A 144 8.62 22.29 10.13
N THR A 145 8.99 23.53 10.45
CA THR A 145 8.21 24.73 10.06
C THR A 145 8.05 24.89 8.54
N ASP A 146 8.92 24.25 7.76
CA ASP A 146 8.94 24.29 6.30
C ASP A 146 8.61 22.95 5.64
N GLY A 147 8.06 21.98 6.37
CA GLY A 147 7.73 20.65 5.84
C GLY A 147 8.95 19.88 5.35
N GLY A 148 10.12 20.10 5.95
CA GLY A 148 11.37 19.40 5.63
C GLY A 148 12.06 19.84 4.34
N ARG A 149 11.62 20.95 3.72
CA ARG A 149 12.22 21.46 2.46
C ARG A 149 13.69 21.82 2.61
N ALA A 150 14.09 22.44 3.73
CA ALA A 150 15.45 22.84 4.00
C ALA A 150 16.37 21.63 4.14
N ILE A 151 15.91 20.58 4.82
CA ILE A 151 16.63 19.30 4.96
C ILE A 151 16.75 18.61 3.60
N ASN A 152 15.64 18.49 2.85
CA ASN A 152 15.63 17.88 1.52
C ASN A 152 16.59 18.57 0.54
N SER A 153 16.75 19.89 0.69
CA SER A 153 17.64 20.71 -0.15
C SER A 153 19.04 20.88 0.43
N GLN A 154 19.37 20.18 1.53
CA GLN A 154 20.67 20.25 2.23
C GLN A 154 21.09 21.69 2.57
N ARG A 155 20.13 22.57 2.86
CA ARG A 155 20.40 23.97 3.17
C ARG A 155 21.05 24.10 4.54
N SER A 156 22.10 24.91 4.67
CA SER A 156 22.82 25.10 5.94
C SER A 156 21.96 25.63 7.09
N ASP A 157 20.84 26.31 6.77
CA ASP A 157 19.90 26.87 7.73
C ASP A 157 18.77 25.91 8.15
N TRP A 158 18.79 24.65 7.70
CA TRP A 158 17.83 23.62 8.10
C TRP A 158 17.59 23.51 9.61
N PRO A 159 18.58 23.74 10.52
CA PRO A 159 18.31 23.63 11.95
C PRO A 159 17.30 24.65 12.46
N SER A 160 17.13 25.78 11.75
CA SER A 160 16.15 26.81 12.10
C SER A 160 14.70 26.36 11.90
N THR A 161 14.47 25.29 11.14
CA THR A 161 13.12 24.78 10.85
C THR A 161 12.68 23.71 11.84
N LEU A 162 13.59 23.23 12.70
CA LEU A 162 13.30 22.23 13.72
C LEU A 162 12.39 22.78 14.82
N GLN A 163 11.54 21.90 15.34
CA GLN A 163 10.63 22.18 16.45
C GLN A 163 10.58 20.99 17.41
N GLY A 164 9.98 21.19 18.59
CA GLY A 164 9.77 20.14 19.58
C GLY A 164 11.05 19.37 19.94
N LYS A 165 10.91 18.07 20.16
CA LYS A 165 12.02 17.16 20.49
C LYS A 165 13.15 17.15 19.46
N ALA A 166 12.86 17.35 18.17
CA ALA A 166 13.91 17.37 17.15
C ALA A 166 14.85 18.57 17.32
N LYS A 167 14.31 19.74 17.68
CA LYS A 167 15.11 20.93 18.00
C LYS A 167 15.96 20.71 19.25
N GLU A 168 15.36 20.19 20.31
CA GLU A 168 16.08 19.87 21.55
C GLU A 168 17.22 18.87 21.31
N LEU A 169 16.98 17.82 20.50
CA LEU A 169 18.01 16.82 20.19
C LEU A 169 19.19 17.45 19.43
N TYR A 170 18.91 18.36 18.51
CA TYR A 170 19.92 19.12 17.79
C TYR A 170 20.73 20.04 18.72
N GLU A 171 20.08 20.73 19.64
CA GLU A 171 20.73 21.59 20.65
C GLU A 171 21.62 20.76 21.57
N LEU A 172 21.11 19.65 22.10
CA LEU A 172 21.86 18.71 22.93
C LEU A 172 23.07 18.13 22.18
N PHE A 173 22.90 17.80 20.89
CA PHE A 173 23.99 17.34 20.05
C PHE A 173 25.10 18.40 19.97
N ASN A 174 24.76 19.67 19.75
CA ASN A 174 25.73 20.76 19.68
C ASN A 174 26.49 20.96 21.00
N GLU A 175 25.81 20.80 22.13
CA GLU A 175 26.41 20.96 23.45
C GLU A 175 27.32 19.79 23.83
N VAL A 176 26.88 18.55 23.58
CA VAL A 176 27.51 17.37 24.19
C VAL A 176 28.33 16.56 23.20
N ALA A 177 27.82 16.35 21.99
CA ALA A 177 28.38 15.41 21.04
C ALA A 177 29.32 16.10 20.04
N ARG A 178 28.94 17.25 19.49
CA ARG A 178 29.77 18.00 18.55
C ARG A 178 31.19 18.30 19.09
N PRO A 179 31.38 18.76 20.35
CA PRO A 179 32.73 19.01 20.88
C PRO A 179 33.60 17.75 21.01
N LYS A 180 32.99 16.56 20.96
CA LYS A 180 33.67 15.27 21.01
C LYS A 180 33.99 14.70 19.63
N GLY A 181 33.75 15.47 18.56
CA GLY A 181 34.05 15.07 17.19
C GLY A 181 32.92 14.32 16.48
N TYR A 182 31.74 14.22 17.08
CA TYR A 182 30.58 13.67 16.37
C TYR A 182 30.04 14.67 15.35
N THR A 183 29.50 14.16 14.25
CA THR A 183 28.71 14.92 13.28
C THR A 183 27.26 14.45 13.28
N LEU A 184 26.35 15.35 12.92
CA LEU A 184 24.92 15.07 12.82
C LEU A 184 24.42 15.52 11.46
N THR A 185 23.83 14.58 10.72
CA THR A 185 23.20 14.80 9.42
C THR A 185 21.70 14.59 9.54
N ALA A 186 20.91 15.48 8.95
CA ALA A 186 19.48 15.27 8.77
C ALA A 186 19.20 14.92 7.30
N ALA A 187 18.35 13.93 7.06
CA ALA A 187 17.96 13.53 5.70
C ALA A 187 16.50 13.07 5.65
N VAL A 188 15.85 13.25 4.51
CA VAL A 188 14.56 12.63 4.23
C VAL A 188 14.78 11.13 4.00
N ILE A 189 14.11 10.27 4.77
CA ILE A 189 14.32 8.82 4.72
C ILE A 189 13.24 8.08 3.92
N ASN A 190 12.12 8.74 3.61
CA ASN A 190 11.10 8.21 2.70
C ASN A 190 10.35 9.31 1.94
N PHE A 191 9.73 8.95 0.81
CA PHE A 191 9.03 9.87 -0.09
C PHE A 191 7.61 9.39 -0.46
N PRO A 192 6.67 9.31 0.50
CA PRO A 192 5.30 8.90 0.22
C PRO A 192 4.65 9.87 -0.78
N GLY A 193 4.12 9.33 -1.88
CA GLY A 193 3.49 10.14 -2.93
C GLY A 193 4.44 11.14 -3.62
N GLY A 194 5.76 10.93 -3.52
CA GLY A 194 6.77 11.83 -4.09
C GLY A 194 7.06 13.08 -3.25
N MET A 195 6.48 13.20 -2.05
CA MET A 195 6.73 14.30 -1.11
C MET A 195 7.63 13.82 0.04
N PRO A 196 8.43 14.70 0.68
CA PRO A 196 9.16 14.34 1.88
C PRO A 196 8.23 13.74 2.94
N GLY A 197 8.53 12.54 3.43
CA GLY A 197 7.78 11.92 4.51
C GLY A 197 8.52 12.10 5.81
N ASP A 198 9.24 11.08 6.28
CA ASP A 198 9.99 11.14 7.52
C ASP A 198 11.39 11.73 7.32
N ILE A 199 11.85 12.43 8.35
CA ILE A 199 13.21 12.92 8.53
C ILE A 199 13.94 11.98 9.48
N GLY A 200 15.17 11.62 9.13
CA GLY A 200 16.09 10.88 9.99
C GLY A 200 17.26 11.74 10.43
N PHE A 201 17.66 11.61 11.70
CA PHE A 201 18.90 12.14 12.25
C PHE A 201 19.94 11.05 12.34
N PHE A 202 21.05 11.25 11.66
CA PHE A 202 22.18 10.34 11.56
C PHE A 202 23.34 10.89 12.35
N LEU A 203 23.72 10.19 13.42
CA LEU A 203 24.90 10.50 14.21
C LEU A 203 26.09 9.74 13.62
N ASN A 204 27.17 10.46 13.32
CA ASN A 204 28.36 9.91 12.68
C ASN A 204 29.60 10.21 13.54
N TRP A 205 30.50 9.21 13.64
CA TRP A 205 31.74 9.24 14.42
C TRP A 205 32.95 8.78 13.58
N GLU A 206 32.85 8.88 12.26
CA GLU A 206 33.98 8.68 11.37
C GLU A 206 35.07 9.72 11.65
N ALA A 207 36.33 9.28 11.63
CA ALA A 207 37.45 10.19 11.81
C ALA A 207 37.44 11.24 10.68
N PRO A 208 37.67 12.53 10.98
CA PRO A 208 37.81 13.53 9.94
C PRO A 208 38.90 13.10 8.95
N VAL A 209 38.59 13.11 7.66
CA VAL A 209 39.60 12.97 6.60
C VAL A 209 40.48 14.22 6.66
N ALA A 210 41.75 14.02 7.00
CA ALA A 210 42.78 15.06 7.06
C ALA A 210 43.17 15.55 5.66
#